data_AF-A0A538JYI2-F1
#
_entry.id   AF-A0A538JYI2-F1
#
_cell.length_a   1.000
_cell.length_b   1.000
_cell.length_c   1.000
_cell.angle_alpha   90.00
_cell.angle_beta   90.00
_cell.angle_gamma   90.00
#
_symmetry.space_group_name_H-M   'P 1'
#
loop_
_entity.id
_entity.type
_entity.pdbx_description
1 polymer ?
#
loop_
_entity_poly.entity_id
_entity_poly.type
_entity_poly.pdbx_seq_one_letter_code
_entity_poly.pdbx_strand_id
1 'polypeptide(L)'
;MALADDLDRIARAAGAHALPGEEVTAVLAVEPAPGERLYLCAFGSSAGVDSWLVLDGDGSPVTNRKRVRDAASIAALCEVVEESVDGAEPPTEPRLASLAYLDSIGPTTENGDLAAAVQSAVPAVEELTKNVESNYKLDLSR
;
A
#
# COMPACT_ATOMS: atom_id res chain seq x y z
N MET A 1 -18.07 8.14 2.81
CA MET A 1 -17.86 7.76 1.40
C MET A 1 -17.42 6.30 1.40
N ALA A 2 -17.84 5.49 0.43
CA ALA A 2 -17.38 4.11 0.39
C ALA A 2 -15.90 4.08 -0.03
N LEU A 3 -15.14 3.09 0.45
CA LEU A 3 -13.72 2.98 0.11
C LEU A 3 -13.50 2.83 -1.41
N ALA A 4 -14.42 2.15 -2.10
CA ALA A 4 -14.39 2.04 -3.56
C ALA A 4 -14.47 3.42 -4.25
N ASP A 5 -15.36 4.31 -3.79
CA ASP A 5 -15.47 5.67 -4.35
C ASP A 5 -14.19 6.49 -4.10
N ASP A 6 -13.58 6.31 -2.93
CA ASP A 6 -12.30 6.93 -2.58
C ASP A 6 -11.18 6.46 -3.52
N LEU A 7 -11.08 5.16 -3.78
CA LEU A 7 -10.08 4.58 -4.67
C LEU A 7 -10.25 5.07 -6.12
N ASP A 8 -11.48 5.15 -6.62
CA ASP A 8 -11.76 5.70 -7.95
C ASP A 8 -11.33 7.17 -8.09
N ARG A 9 -11.59 7.98 -7.05
CA ARG A 9 -11.16 9.38 -7.00
C ARG A 9 -9.63 9.48 -6.96
N ILE A 10 -8.98 8.67 -6.13
CA ILE A 10 -7.53 8.68 -5.96
C ILE A 10 -6.82 8.16 -7.22
N ALA A 11 -7.33 7.13 -7.89
CA ALA A 11 -6.79 6.64 -9.16
C ALA A 11 -6.77 7.75 -10.22
N ARG A 12 -7.84 8.57 -10.29
CA ARG A 12 -7.89 9.73 -11.19
C ARG A 12 -6.87 10.80 -10.80
N ALA A 13 -6.73 11.10 -9.51
CA ALA A 13 -5.74 12.07 -9.02
C ALA A 13 -4.31 11.59 -9.31
N ALA A 14 -4.00 10.32 -9.04
CA ALA A 14 -2.73 9.70 -9.36
C ALA A 14 -2.44 9.73 -10.87
N GLY A 15 -3.44 9.49 -11.71
CA GLY A 15 -3.31 9.55 -13.17
C GLY A 15 -2.78 10.90 -13.70
N ALA A 16 -3.00 12.01 -12.99
CA ALA A 16 -2.42 13.30 -13.36
C ALA A 16 -0.88 13.37 -13.19
N HIS A 17 -0.30 12.39 -12.49
CA HIS A 17 1.14 12.23 -12.27
C HIS A 17 1.78 11.12 -13.12
N ALA A 18 1.02 10.44 -13.98
CA ALA A 18 1.55 9.42 -14.87
C ALA A 18 2.45 10.06 -15.94
N LEU A 19 3.62 9.47 -16.21
CA LEU A 19 4.46 9.84 -17.34
C LEU A 19 3.87 9.28 -18.65
N PRO A 20 4.28 9.78 -19.82
CA PRO A 20 3.86 9.21 -21.10
C PRO A 20 4.17 7.71 -21.17
N GLY A 21 3.14 6.88 -21.37
CA GLY A 21 3.25 5.41 -21.44
C GLY A 21 3.17 4.69 -20.09
N GLU A 22 2.97 5.43 -18.99
CA GLU A 22 2.60 4.86 -17.71
C GLU A 22 1.09 4.93 -17.49
N GLU A 23 0.58 3.98 -16.71
CA GLU A 23 -0.78 3.98 -16.19
C GLU A 23 -0.79 3.59 -14.72
N VAL A 24 -1.83 4.03 -13.99
CA VAL A 24 -2.03 3.60 -12.60
C VAL A 24 -2.48 2.14 -12.63
N THR A 25 -1.63 1.25 -12.12
CA THR A 25 -1.88 -0.21 -12.12
C THR A 25 -2.47 -0.70 -10.80
N ALA A 26 -2.20 0.01 -9.70
CA ALA A 26 -2.76 -0.31 -8.40
C ALA A 26 -2.90 0.94 -7.51
N VAL A 27 -3.92 0.94 -6.66
CA VAL A 27 -4.10 1.91 -5.57
C VAL A 27 -4.44 1.15 -4.30
N LEU A 28 -3.57 1.23 -3.30
CA LEU A 28 -3.75 0.60 -1.99
C LEU A 28 -4.07 1.66 -0.95
N ALA A 29 -5.24 1.54 -0.30
CA ALA A 29 -5.59 2.41 0.82
C ALA A 29 -4.92 1.93 2.10
N VAL A 30 -4.29 2.85 2.80
CA VAL A 30 -3.53 2.60 4.02
C VAL A 30 -3.98 3.55 5.13
N GLU A 31 -4.06 3.04 6.36
CA GLU A 31 -4.27 3.83 7.57
C GLU A 31 -3.11 3.62 8.56
N PRO A 32 -2.07 4.48 8.52
CA PRO A 32 -0.93 4.38 9.44
C PRO A 32 -1.27 4.69 10.90
N ALA A 33 -2.27 5.55 11.10
CA ALA A 33 -2.79 5.93 12.40
C ALA A 33 -4.31 6.14 12.30
N PRO A 34 -5.08 5.98 13.39
CA PRO A 34 -6.53 6.13 13.37
C PRO A 34 -7.00 7.39 12.63
N GLY A 35 -7.70 7.20 11.52
CA GLY A 35 -8.22 8.27 10.67
C GLY A 35 -7.23 8.96 9.71
N GLU A 36 -5.94 8.61 9.72
CA GLU A 36 -4.97 9.08 8.73
C GLU A 36 -5.05 8.22 7.46
N ARG A 37 -5.68 8.72 6.39
CA ARG A 37 -5.75 8.04 5.09
C ARG A 37 -4.56 8.41 4.20
N LEU A 38 -3.83 7.40 3.78
CA LEU A 38 -2.84 7.47 2.70
C LEU A 38 -3.18 6.47 1.61
N TYR A 39 -2.75 6.75 0.38
CA TYR A 39 -2.96 5.88 -0.77
C TYR A 39 -1.66 5.66 -1.51
N LEU A 40 -1.16 4.42 -1.49
CA LEU A 40 0.01 4.02 -2.25
C LEU A 40 -0.42 3.68 -3.68
N CYS A 41 0.06 4.46 -4.65
CA CYS A 41 -0.26 4.30 -6.06
C CYS A 41 0.96 3.73 -6.80
N ALA A 42 0.75 2.62 -7.51
CA ALA A 42 1.73 2.04 -8.43
C ALA A 42 1.44 2.49 -9.85
N PHE A 43 2.50 2.79 -10.59
CA PHE A 43 2.44 3.16 -12.00
C PHE A 43 3.27 2.18 -12.80
N GLY A 44 2.61 1.39 -13.63
CA GLY A 44 3.27 0.44 -14.52
C GLY A 44 3.50 1.05 -15.90
N SER A 45 4.57 0.62 -16.57
CA SER A 45 4.75 0.83 -18.00
C SER A 45 5.19 -0.47 -18.66
N SER A 46 5.02 -0.57 -19.98
CA SER A 46 5.53 -1.72 -20.75
C SER A 46 7.07 -1.84 -20.74
N ALA A 47 7.79 -0.86 -20.17
CA ALA A 47 9.24 -0.74 -20.23
C ALA A 47 9.99 -1.21 -18.96
N GLY A 48 9.29 -1.57 -17.88
CA GLY A 48 9.95 -2.09 -16.67
C GLY A 48 9.35 -1.61 -15.35
N VAL A 49 10.25 -1.37 -14.38
CA VAL A 49 9.98 -1.20 -12.94
C VAL A 49 8.88 -0.17 -12.66
N ASP A 50 7.95 -0.53 -11.77
CA ASP A 50 6.88 0.36 -11.33
C ASP A 50 7.44 1.63 -10.66
N SER A 51 6.87 2.79 -11.00
CA SER A 51 7.10 4.03 -10.26
C SER A 51 5.97 4.28 -9.26
N TRP A 52 6.25 5.08 -8.23
CA TRP A 52 5.36 5.15 -7.06
C TRP A 52 5.01 6.59 -6.66
N LEU A 53 3.80 6.76 -6.15
CA LEU A 53 3.35 7.99 -5.49
C LEU A 53 2.42 7.67 -4.33
N VAL A 54 2.62 8.35 -3.20
CA VAL A 54 1.65 8.35 -2.10
C VAL A 54 0.83 9.63 -2.16
N LEU A 55 -0.48 9.47 -2.12
CA LEU A 55 -1.45 10.56 -2.00
C LEU A 55 -2.08 10.54 -0.60
N ASP A 56 -2.44 11.72 -0.08
CA ASP A 56 -3.24 11.83 1.14
C ASP A 56 -4.75 11.72 0.86
N GLY A 57 -5.56 11.89 1.92
CA GLY A 57 -7.02 11.90 1.87
C GLY A 57 -7.62 12.79 0.78
N ASP A 58 -6.98 13.93 0.50
CA ASP A 58 -7.46 14.91 -0.47
C ASP A 58 -6.96 14.63 -1.90
N GLY A 59 -6.09 13.63 -2.07
CA GLY A 59 -5.43 13.33 -3.33
C GLY A 59 -4.19 14.18 -3.58
N SER A 60 -3.62 14.79 -2.54
CA SER A 60 -2.40 15.60 -2.66
C SER A 60 -1.14 14.74 -2.49
N PRO A 61 -0.08 14.98 -3.27
CA PRO A 61 1.17 14.25 -3.14
C PRO A 61 1.85 14.40 -1.78
N VAL A 62 2.24 13.28 -1.18
CA VAL A 62 3.04 13.24 0.04
C VAL A 62 4.53 13.17 -0.32
N THR A 63 5.33 14.08 0.22
CA THR A 63 6.79 14.11 0.00
C THR A 63 7.61 13.78 1.25
N ASN A 64 6.96 13.59 2.40
CA ASN A 64 7.65 13.18 3.62
C ASN A 64 8.07 11.71 3.53
N ARG A 65 9.39 11.43 3.53
CA ARG A 65 9.93 10.07 3.39
C ARG A 65 9.38 9.10 4.44
N LYS A 66 9.25 9.53 5.69
CA LYS A 66 8.73 8.67 6.76
C LYS A 66 7.30 8.25 6.45
N ARG A 67 6.42 9.17 6.06
CA ARG A 67 5.02 8.85 5.71
C ARG A 67 4.91 7.91 4.51
N VAL A 68 5.76 8.11 3.49
CA VAL A 68 5.83 7.22 2.32
C VAL A 68 6.28 5.81 2.71
N ARG A 69 7.32 5.71 3.55
CA ARG A 69 7.82 4.44 4.08
C ARG A 69 6.77 3.73 4.93
N ASP A 70 6.08 4.46 5.81
CA ASP A 70 5.03 3.91 6.67
C ASP A 70 3.88 3.33 5.81
N ALA A 71 3.43 4.06 4.78
CA ALA A 71 2.40 3.60 3.85
C ALA A 71 2.81 2.31 3.13
N ALA A 72 4.02 2.27 2.55
CA ALA A 72 4.54 1.10 1.86
C ALA A 72 4.73 -0.10 2.80
N SER A 73 5.21 0.14 4.02
CA SER A 73 5.43 -0.93 5.01
C SER A 73 4.14 -1.60 5.43
N ILE A 74 3.10 -0.81 5.71
CA ILE A 74 1.80 -1.34 6.16
C ILE A 74 1.10 -2.05 5.01
N ALA A 75 1.15 -1.52 3.80
CA ALA A 75 0.60 -2.17 2.62
C ALA A 75 1.24 -3.55 2.38
N ALA A 76 2.58 -3.61 2.34
CA ALA A 76 3.32 -4.87 2.21
C ALA A 76 3.01 -5.86 3.34
N LEU A 77 2.98 -5.37 4.58
CA LEU A 77 2.75 -6.24 5.73
C LEU A 77 1.35 -6.88 5.70
N CYS A 78 0.31 -6.10 5.38
CA CYS A 78 -1.04 -6.63 5.24
C CYS A 78 -1.11 -7.67 4.13
N GLU A 79 -0.48 -7.41 2.98
CA GLU A 79 -0.49 -8.35 1.86
C GLU A 79 0.13 -9.70 2.22
N VAL A 80 1.34 -9.72 2.82
CA VAL A 80 2.02 -10.98 3.17
C VAL A 80 1.30 -11.73 4.31
N VAL A 81 0.77 -11.01 5.29
CA VAL A 81 0.04 -11.67 6.39
C VAL A 81 -1.27 -12.27 5.89
N GLU A 82 -1.95 -11.61 4.95
CA GLU A 82 -3.16 -12.15 4.32
C GLU A 82 -2.89 -13.42 3.51
N GLU A 83 -1.77 -13.50 2.79
CA GLU A 83 -1.35 -14.73 2.11
C GLU A 83 -1.15 -15.91 3.08
N SER A 84 -0.90 -15.61 4.36
CA SER A 84 -0.74 -16.60 5.42
C SER A 84 -2.07 -17.00 6.08
N VAL A 85 -3.21 -16.41 5.68
CA VAL A 85 -4.54 -16.76 6.20
C VAL A 85 -5.02 -18.06 5.56
N ASP A 86 -5.41 -19.04 6.39
CA ASP A 86 -5.84 -20.35 5.90
C ASP A 86 -7.15 -20.24 5.10
N GLY A 87 -7.18 -20.83 3.90
CA GLY A 87 -8.34 -20.78 3.01
C GLY A 87 -8.67 -19.40 2.45
N ALA A 88 -7.72 -18.47 2.41
CA ALA A 88 -7.93 -17.13 1.88
C ALA A 88 -8.41 -17.15 0.41
N GLU A 89 -9.65 -16.73 0.20
CA GLU A 89 -10.12 -16.31 -1.13
C GLU A 89 -9.71 -14.86 -1.38
N PRO A 90 -9.41 -14.48 -2.64
CA PRO A 90 -9.10 -13.09 -2.95
C PRO A 90 -10.27 -12.19 -2.53
N PRO A 91 -10.00 -11.05 -1.86
CA PRO A 91 -11.06 -10.19 -1.35
C PRO A 91 -11.92 -9.65 -2.49
N THR A 92 -13.24 -9.70 -2.31
CA THR A 92 -14.23 -9.20 -3.29
C THR A 92 -14.47 -7.70 -3.18
N GLU A 93 -14.06 -7.08 -2.07
CA GLU A 93 -14.21 -5.66 -1.82
C GLU A 93 -12.85 -5.03 -1.48
N PRO A 94 -12.62 -3.76 -1.86
CA PRO A 94 -11.42 -3.06 -1.45
C PRO A 94 -11.33 -2.97 0.07
N ARG A 95 -10.13 -3.18 0.61
CA ARG A 95 -9.83 -3.15 2.04
C ARG A 95 -8.91 -1.99 2.39
N LEU A 96 -8.94 -1.63 3.66
CA LEU A 96 -8.01 -0.68 4.24
C LEU A 96 -6.88 -1.40 4.96
N ALA A 97 -5.66 -1.30 4.44
CA ALA A 97 -4.47 -1.81 5.10
C ALA A 97 -4.18 -0.98 6.38
N SER A 98 -4.17 -1.64 7.54
CA SER A 98 -3.92 -0.97 8.82
C SER A 98 -3.44 -1.97 9.86
N LEU A 99 -2.83 -1.49 10.94
CA LEU A 99 -2.46 -2.36 12.07
C LEU A 99 -3.70 -2.97 12.74
N ALA A 100 -4.79 -2.22 12.85
CA ALA A 100 -6.05 -2.72 13.39
C ALA A 100 -6.63 -3.86 12.53
N TYR A 101 -6.43 -3.80 11.21
CA TYR A 101 -6.81 -4.86 10.31
C TYR A 101 -5.92 -6.11 10.49
N LEU A 102 -4.60 -5.94 10.62
CA LEU A 102 -3.68 -7.05 10.94
C LEU A 102 -4.07 -7.77 12.24
N ASP A 103 -4.41 -7.01 13.29
CA ASP A 103 -4.88 -7.56 14.56
C ASP A 103 -6.16 -8.39 14.38
N SER A 104 -7.03 -8.01 13.45
CA SER A 104 -8.29 -8.71 13.17
C SER A 104 -8.10 -10.05 12.45
N ILE A 105 -7.09 -10.15 11.59
CA ILE A 105 -6.77 -11.37 10.83
C ILE A 105 -5.71 -12.26 11.49
N GLY A 106 -5.03 -11.75 12.52
CA GLY A 106 -4.02 -12.49 13.26
C GLY A 106 -4.48 -13.87 13.76
N PRO A 107 -5.68 -14.03 14.33
CA PRO A 107 -6.18 -15.33 14.76
C PRO A 107 -6.45 -16.33 13.62
N THR A 108 -6.53 -15.85 12.37
CA THR A 108 -6.83 -16.68 11.18
C THR A 108 -5.59 -17.03 10.35
N THR A 109 -4.41 -16.55 10.73
CA THR A 109 -3.16 -16.95 10.09
C THR A 109 -2.87 -18.43 10.32
N GLU A 110 -1.97 -19.00 9.51
CA GLU A 110 -1.47 -20.36 9.72
C GLU A 110 -0.96 -20.52 11.17
N ASN A 111 -1.54 -21.46 11.90
CA ASN A 111 -1.28 -21.71 13.32
C ASN A 111 -1.69 -20.58 14.29
N GLY A 112 -2.38 -19.53 13.83
CA GLY A 112 -2.80 -18.37 14.63
C GLY A 112 -1.65 -17.53 15.16
N ASP A 113 -0.46 -17.64 14.56
CA ASP A 113 0.75 -16.94 14.97
C ASP A 113 1.01 -15.71 14.08
N LEU A 114 0.38 -14.60 14.44
CA LEU A 114 0.61 -13.30 13.78
C LEU A 114 2.08 -12.86 13.89
N ALA A 115 2.76 -13.16 14.99
CA ALA A 115 4.15 -12.74 15.18
C ALA A 115 5.08 -13.44 14.17
N ALA A 116 4.88 -14.74 13.96
CA ALA A 116 5.60 -15.49 12.93
C ALA A 116 5.30 -14.95 11.52
N ALA A 117 4.03 -14.70 11.19
CA ALA A 117 3.64 -14.15 9.89
C ALA A 117 4.26 -12.76 9.61
N VAL A 118 4.26 -11.88 10.62
CA VAL A 118 4.92 -10.57 10.54
C VAL A 118 6.43 -10.74 10.38
N GLN A 119 7.05 -11.66 11.11
CA GLN A 119 8.49 -11.91 11.01
C GLN A 119 8.90 -12.41 9.62
N SER A 120 8.09 -13.27 8.99
CA SER A 120 8.33 -13.71 7.61
C SER A 120 8.12 -12.61 6.57
N ALA A 121 7.30 -11.59 6.86
CA ALA A 121 7.05 -10.48 5.95
C ALA A 121 8.18 -9.45 5.88
N VAL A 122 9.08 -9.40 6.88
CA VAL A 122 10.13 -8.38 6.98
C VAL A 122 10.97 -8.21 5.70
N PRO A 123 11.48 -9.27 5.05
CA PRO A 123 12.29 -9.11 3.84
C PRO A 123 11.50 -8.48 2.68
N ALA A 124 10.24 -8.88 2.48
CA ALA A 124 9.39 -8.33 1.44
C ALA A 124 9.03 -6.86 1.70
N VAL A 125 8.77 -6.51 2.96
CA VAL A 125 8.53 -5.13 3.40
C VAL A 125 9.77 -4.24 3.14
N GLU A 126 10.97 -4.72 3.49
CA GLU A 126 12.22 -3.99 3.24
C GLU A 126 12.49 -3.79 1.75
N GLU A 127 12.23 -4.82 0.94
CA GLU A 127 12.36 -4.74 -0.51
C GLU A 127 11.38 -3.73 -1.12
N LEU A 128 10.08 -3.83 -0.77
CA LEU A 128 9.08 -2.91 -1.31
C LEU A 128 9.36 -1.47 -0.89
N THR A 129 9.65 -1.21 0.38
CA THR A 129 9.95 0.15 0.86
C THR A 129 11.16 0.74 0.14
N LYS A 130 12.21 -0.05 -0.09
CA LYS A 130 13.39 0.39 -0.86
C LYS A 130 13.03 0.67 -2.33
N ASN A 131 12.19 -0.16 -2.94
CA ASN A 131 11.74 0.05 -4.32
C ASN A 131 10.91 1.33 -4.43
N VAL A 132 9.94 1.53 -3.53
CA VAL A 132 9.10 2.73 -3.46
C VAL A 132 9.95 3.99 -3.30
N GLU A 133 10.90 4.00 -2.37
CA GLU A 133 11.76 5.17 -2.15
C GLU A 133 12.71 5.44 -3.33
N SER A 134 13.21 4.39 -4.00
CA SER A 134 14.12 4.50 -5.15
C SER A 134 13.43 4.96 -6.44
N ASN A 135 12.17 4.58 -6.61
CA ASN A 135 11.36 4.86 -7.81
C ASN A 135 10.19 5.82 -7.52
N TYR A 136 10.35 6.66 -6.49
CA TYR A 136 9.33 7.63 -6.12
C TYR A 136 9.27 8.77 -7.15
N LYS A 137 8.06 9.18 -7.54
CA LYS A 137 7.88 10.21 -8.58
C LYS A 137 8.36 11.62 -8.20
N LEU A 138 8.47 11.90 -6.90
CA LEU A 138 8.82 13.21 -6.36
C LEU A 138 10.05 13.15 -5.47
N ASP A 139 10.67 14.30 -5.20
CA ASP A 139 11.74 14.37 -4.22
C ASP A 139 11.22 14.15 -2.80
N LEU A 140 11.83 13.19 -2.09
CA LEU A 140 11.46 12.85 -0.72
C LEU A 140 12.24 13.69 0.29
N SER A 141 11.51 14.46 1.11
CA SER A 141 12.07 15.17 2.26
C SER A 141 12.48 14.18 3.36
N ARG A 142 13.46 14.56 4.17
CA ARG A 142 13.73 13.85 5.42
C ARG A 142 12.57 14.01 6.40
#